data_AF-A0A357IE98-F1
#
_entry.id   AF-A0A357IE98-F1
#
_cell.length_a   1.000
_cell.length_b   1.000
_cell.length_c   1.000
_cell.angle_alpha   90.00
_cell.angle_beta   90.00
_cell.angle_gamma   90.00
#
_symmetry.space_group_name_H-M   'P 1'
#
loop_
_entity.id
_entity.type
_entity.pdbx_description
1 polymer ?
#
loop_
_entity_poly.entity_id
_entity_poly.type
_entity_poly.pdbx_seq_one_letter_code
_entity_poly.pdbx_strand_id
1 'polypeptide(L)'
;LSPTLSAYWATVAMITIVLTQRPLKALFRRESSVLRSLREGWDDFFNGMIAGARNMIGIGVATGAAGIIVGTVSLTGAHQVVGEFVEFLSGGSLIGMLFLVAVMSLILGMGL
;
A
#
# COMPACT_ATOMS: atom_id res chain seq x y z
N LEU A 1 -3.31 11.09 -14.29
CA LEU A 1 -2.34 11.14 -13.17
C LEU A 1 -1.92 9.70 -12.90
N SER A 2 -0.62 9.37 -12.94
CA SER A 2 -0.20 7.99 -12.66
C SER A 2 -0.45 7.65 -11.18
N PRO A 3 -0.74 6.38 -10.85
CA PRO A 3 -0.95 5.95 -9.46
C PRO A 3 0.22 6.35 -8.55
N THR A 4 1.45 6.15 -9.04
CA THR A 4 2.68 6.48 -8.33
C THR A 4 2.82 7.96 -8.01
N LEU A 5 2.55 8.84 -8.99
CA LEU A 5 2.61 10.30 -8.77
C LEU A 5 1.52 10.76 -7.79
N SER A 6 0.35 10.13 -7.83
CA SER A 6 -0.76 10.45 -6.92
C SER A 6 -0.44 10.07 -5.48
N ALA A 7 0.16 8.90 -5.27
CA ALA A 7 0.63 8.46 -3.96
C ALA A 7 1.74 9.37 -3.41
N TYR A 8 2.67 9.80 -4.26
CA TYR A 8 3.75 10.71 -3.88
C TYR A 8 3.21 12.06 -3.38
N TRP A 9 2.35 12.72 -4.17
CA TRP A 9 1.77 14.01 -3.78
C TRP A 9 0.87 13.90 -2.55
N ALA A 10 0.11 12.81 -2.41
CA ALA A 10 -0.70 12.56 -1.21
C ALA A 10 0.17 12.41 0.05
N THR A 11 1.30 11.70 -0.06
CA THR A 11 2.24 11.52 1.06
C THR A 11 2.86 12.85 1.47
N VAL A 12 3.34 13.65 0.50
CA VAL A 12 3.89 14.99 0.74
C VAL A 12 2.85 15.88 1.41
N ALA A 13 1.61 15.89 0.92
CA ALA A 13 0.53 16.66 1.51
C ALA A 13 0.24 16.23 2.95
N MET A 14 0.17 14.92 3.23
CA MET A 14 -0.06 14.41 4.59
C MET A 14 1.06 14.79 5.56
N ILE A 15 2.33 14.74 5.12
CA ILE A 15 3.48 15.20 5.91
C ILE A 15 3.34 16.68 6.22
N THR A 16 3.04 17.51 5.21
CA THR A 16 2.84 18.96 5.40
C THR A 16 1.68 19.25 6.34
N ILE A 17 0.56 18.53 6.21
CA ILE A 17 -0.61 18.71 7.06
C ILE A 17 -0.29 18.37 8.52
N VAL A 18 0.34 17.23 8.80
CA VAL A 18 0.69 16.82 10.18
C VAL A 18 1.62 17.84 10.84
N LEU A 19 2.65 18.29 10.12
CA LEU A 19 3.61 19.28 10.62
C LEU A 19 2.97 20.67 10.84
N THR A 20 1.99 21.04 10.02
CA THR A 20 1.39 22.39 10.03
C THR A 20 0.14 22.47 10.90
N GLN A 21 -0.59 21.37 11.12
CA GLN A 21 -1.88 21.36 11.82
C GLN A 21 -1.82 21.94 13.25
N ARG A 22 -0.81 21.55 14.03
CA ARG A 22 -0.62 22.00 15.42
C ARG A 22 -0.16 23.47 15.51
N PRO A 23 0.89 23.92 14.78
CA PRO A 23 1.31 25.32 14.84
C PRO A 23 0.25 26.28 14.29
N LEU A 24 -0.50 25.92 13.24
CA LEU A 24 -1.58 26.77 12.71
C LEU A 24 -2.73 26.91 13.73
N LYS A 25 -3.11 25.82 14.42
CA LYS A 25 -4.13 25.87 15.49
C LYS A 25 -3.65 26.69 16.70
N ALA A 26 -2.38 26.58 17.09
CA ALA A 26 -1.80 27.35 18.20
C ALA A 26 -1.74 28.86 17.88
N LEU A 27 -1.36 29.21 16.64
CA LEU A 27 -1.38 30.60 16.14
C LEU A 27 -2.81 31.18 16.12
N PHE A 28 -3.79 30.43 15.62
CA PHE A 28 -5.20 30.86 15.61
C PHE A 28 -5.79 31.01 17.02
N ARG A 29 -5.30 30.25 18.00
CA ARG A 29 -5.71 30.35 19.41
C ARG A 29 -4.97 31.41 20.23
N ARG A 30 -4.00 32.13 19.64
CA ARG A 30 -3.14 33.13 20.33
C ARG A 30 -2.41 32.57 21.57
N GLU A 31 -2.04 31.28 21.54
CA GLU A 31 -1.20 30.69 22.59
C GLU A 31 0.28 31.03 22.35
N SER A 32 0.99 31.48 23.38
CA SER A 32 2.42 31.87 23.33
C SER A 32 3.38 30.69 23.15
N SER A 33 2.86 29.46 23.08
CA SER A 33 3.63 28.22 23.02
C SER A 33 3.86 27.69 21.61
N VAL A 34 3.83 28.53 20.57
CA VAL A 34 4.03 28.12 19.16
C VAL A 34 5.29 27.27 18.97
N LEU A 35 6.39 27.60 19.65
CA LEU A 35 7.63 26.82 19.64
C LEU A 35 7.48 25.41 20.24
N ARG A 36 6.66 25.26 21.28
CA ARG A 36 6.35 23.97 21.90
C ARG A 36 5.44 23.15 21.00
N SER A 37 4.45 23.78 20.36
CA SER A 37 3.52 23.13 19.43
C SER A 37 4.22 22.62 18.15
N LEU A 38 5.29 23.30 17.70
CA LEU A 38 6.14 22.80 16.60
C LEU A 38 6.91 21.54 17.00
N ARG A 39 7.47 21.51 18.21
CA ARG A 39 8.18 20.34 18.74
C ARG A 39 7.25 19.14 18.93
N GLU A 40 6.05 19.37 19.44
CA GLU A 40 5.01 18.34 19.55
C GLU A 40 4.54 17.83 18.18
N GLY A 41 4.40 18.70 17.18
CA GLY A 41 4.07 18.29 15.81
C GLY A 41 5.14 17.42 15.18
N TRP A 42 6.41 17.68 15.50
CA TRP A 42 7.53 16.84 15.08
C TRP A 42 7.52 15.48 15.78
N ASP A 43 7.35 15.45 17.11
CA ASP A 43 7.26 14.20 17.87
C ASP A 43 6.06 13.34 17.41
N ASP A 44 4.91 13.95 17.13
CA ASP A 44 3.75 13.27 16.54
C ASP A 44 4.05 12.68 15.17
N PHE A 45 4.75 13.41 14.31
CA PHE A 45 5.14 12.92 13.00
C PHE A 45 6.04 11.68 13.13
N PHE A 46 7.04 11.72 14.02
CA PHE A 46 7.90 10.58 14.29
C PHE A 46 7.14 9.39 14.86
N ASN A 47 6.27 9.60 15.84
CA ASN A 47 5.43 8.56 16.40
C ASN A 47 4.48 7.96 15.35
N GLY A 48 3.90 8.79 14.49
CA GLY A 48 3.06 8.36 13.36
C GLY A 48 3.83 7.52 12.35
N MET A 49 5.07 7.92 11.99
CA MET A 49 5.95 7.12 11.14
C MET A 49 6.30 5.77 11.78
N ILE A 50 6.62 5.73 13.08
CA ILE A 50 6.93 4.49 13.80
C ILE A 50 5.71 3.56 13.82
N ALA A 51 4.52 4.09 14.10
CA ALA A 51 3.28 3.31 14.07
C ALA A 51 2.98 2.78 12.65
N GLY A 52 3.16 3.60 11.63
CA GLY A 52 3.03 3.20 10.23
C GLY A 52 3.99 2.07 9.85
N ALA A 53 5.27 2.22 10.19
CA ALA A 53 6.28 1.20 9.96
C ALA A 53 5.92 -0.12 10.65
N ARG A 54 5.49 -0.08 11.92
CA ARG A 54 5.08 -1.28 12.68
C ARG A 54 3.89 -1.98 12.05
N ASN A 55 2.89 -1.23 11.58
CA ASN A 55 1.73 -1.81 10.90
C ASN A 55 2.10 -2.44 9.55
N MET A 56 3.12 -1.90 8.88
CA MET A 56 3.56 -2.37 7.56
C MET A 56 4.42 -3.64 7.60
N ILE A 57 4.98 -4.02 8.75
CA ILE A 57 5.81 -5.22 8.88
C ILE A 57 5.06 -6.47 8.40
N GLY A 58 3.79 -6.64 8.80
CA GLY A 58 3.00 -7.80 8.41
C GLY A 58 2.78 -7.90 6.90
N ILE A 59 2.46 -6.76 6.26
CA ILE A 59 2.30 -6.68 4.80
C ILE A 59 3.64 -6.94 4.10
N GLY A 60 4.74 -6.39 4.62
CA GLY A 60 6.08 -6.60 4.07
C GLY A 60 6.49 -8.08 4.07
N VAL A 61 6.23 -8.80 5.16
CA VAL A 61 6.49 -10.24 5.24
C VAL A 61 5.58 -11.02 4.29
N ALA A 62 4.29 -10.70 4.21
CA ALA A 62 3.35 -11.35 3.31
C ALA A 62 3.74 -11.16 1.83
N THR A 63 4.06 -9.94 1.42
CA THR A 63 4.52 -9.62 0.05
C THR A 63 5.85 -10.28 -0.26
N GLY A 64 6.78 -10.34 0.71
CA GLY A 64 8.05 -11.05 0.57
C GLY A 64 7.85 -12.56 0.34
N ALA A 65 6.98 -13.20 1.14
CA ALA A 65 6.64 -14.61 0.98
C ALA A 65 5.97 -14.88 -0.37
N ALA A 66 5.01 -14.04 -0.79
CA ALA A 66 4.39 -14.12 -2.10
C ALA A 66 5.42 -13.99 -3.23
N GLY A 67 6.39 -13.08 -3.10
CA GLY A 67 7.50 -12.92 -4.05
C GLY A 67 8.37 -14.17 -4.18
N ILE A 68 8.67 -14.84 -3.06
CA ILE A 68 9.42 -16.11 -3.08
C ILE A 68 8.61 -17.20 -3.80
N ILE A 69 7.30 -17.32 -3.51
CA ILE A 69 6.42 -18.29 -4.16
C ILE A 69 6.39 -18.03 -5.68
N VAL A 70 6.08 -16.81 -6.10
CA VAL A 70 6.03 -16.45 -7.53
C VAL A 70 7.40 -16.65 -8.21
N GLY A 71 8.50 -16.32 -7.53
CA GLY A 71 9.85 -16.57 -8.02
C GLY A 71 10.14 -18.05 -8.26
N THR A 72 9.78 -18.92 -7.32
CA THR A 72 9.96 -20.38 -7.46
C THR A 72 9.06 -20.99 -8.54
N VAL A 73 7.80 -20.55 -8.65
CA VAL A 73 6.84 -20.97 -9.68
C VAL A 73 7.27 -20.49 -11.08
N SER A 74 7.92 -19.33 -11.16
CA SER A 74 8.49 -18.82 -12.40
C SER A 74 9.64 -19.70 -12.89
N LEU A 75 10.59 -20.03 -12.01
CA LEU A 75 11.75 -20.87 -12.34
C LEU A 75 11.40 -22.32 -12.70
N THR A 76 10.33 -22.86 -12.12
CA THR A 76 9.83 -24.22 -12.43
C THR A 76 8.95 -24.28 -13.68
N GLY A 77 8.61 -23.13 -14.30
CA GLY A 77 7.72 -23.09 -15.47
C GLY A 77 6.24 -23.40 -15.17
N ALA A 78 5.90 -23.65 -13.90
CA ALA A 78 4.55 -23.99 -13.48
C ALA A 78 3.54 -22.86 -13.76
N HIS A 79 3.99 -21.60 -13.84
CA HIS A 79 3.12 -20.47 -14.21
C HIS A 79 2.51 -20.61 -15.61
N GLN A 80 3.21 -21.23 -16.57
CA GLN A 80 2.72 -21.45 -17.93
C GLN A 80 1.61 -22.50 -17.93
N VAL A 81 1.84 -23.59 -17.19
CA VAL A 81 0.87 -24.69 -17.01
C VAL A 81 -0.41 -24.18 -16.36
N VAL A 82 -0.31 -23.31 -15.36
CA VAL A 82 -1.50 -22.67 -14.74
C VAL A 82 -2.27 -21.82 -15.75
N GLY A 83 -1.60 -21.09 -16.64
CA GLY A 83 -2.25 -20.33 -17.71
C GLY A 83 -3.01 -21.21 -18.70
N GLU A 84 -2.39 -22.32 -19.14
CA GLU A 84 -3.02 -23.30 -20.03
C GLU A 84 -4.22 -23.99 -19.37
N PHE A 85 -4.13 -24.33 -18.08
CA PHE A 85 -5.27 -24.87 -17.33
C PHE A 85 -6.45 -23.91 -17.28
N VAL A 86 -6.20 -22.60 -17.10
CA VAL A 86 -7.24 -21.58 -17.11
C VAL A 86 -7.86 -21.44 -18.51
N GLU A 87 -7.04 -21.45 -19.57
CA GLU A 87 -7.49 -21.36 -20.95
C GLU A 87 -8.32 -22.58 -21.38
N PHE A 88 -7.87 -23.78 -21.01
CA PHE A 88 -8.58 -25.04 -21.22
C PHE A 88 -9.94 -25.03 -20.51
N LEU A 89 -9.97 -24.60 -19.24
CA LEU A 89 -11.22 -24.53 -18.47
C LEU A 89 -12.18 -23.45 -19.02
N SER A 90 -11.64 -22.39 -19.62
CA SER A 90 -12.42 -21.31 -20.21
C SER A 90 -12.92 -21.61 -21.63
N GLY A 91 -12.52 -22.73 -22.23
CA GLY A 91 -13.00 -23.18 -23.55
C GLY A 91 -12.75 -22.18 -24.68
N GLY A 92 -11.69 -21.36 -24.58
CA GLY A 92 -11.37 -20.30 -25.55
C GLY A 92 -12.16 -18.99 -25.39
N SER A 93 -13.06 -18.88 -24.41
CA SER A 93 -13.77 -17.61 -24.13
C SER A 93 -12.91 -16.67 -23.29
N LEU A 94 -12.57 -15.50 -23.84
CA LEU A 94 -11.89 -14.41 -23.15
C LEU A 94 -12.61 -13.96 -21.87
N ILE A 95 -13.96 -13.97 -21.90
CA ILE A 95 -14.77 -13.52 -20.76
C ILE A 95 -14.67 -14.50 -19.58
N GLY A 96 -14.58 -15.80 -19.87
CA GLY A 96 -14.42 -16.83 -18.84
C GLY A 96 -13.06 -16.78 -18.18
N MET A 97 -12.01 -16.47 -18.95
CA MET A 97 -10.64 -16.34 -18.46
C MET A 97 -10.54 -15.16 -17.49
N LEU A 98 -11.07 -13.99 -17.88
CA LEU A 98 -11.11 -12.82 -17.00
C LEU A 98 -11.88 -13.10 -15.70
N PHE A 99 -13.01 -13.80 -15.77
CA PHE A 99 -13.81 -14.13 -14.59
C PHE A 99 -13.04 -15.07 -13.65
N LEU A 100 -12.43 -16.14 -14.18
CA LEU A 100 -11.68 -17.10 -13.38
C LEU A 100 -10.44 -16.45 -12.74
N VAL A 101 -9.73 -15.60 -13.49
CA VAL A 101 -8.58 -14.83 -13.00
C VAL A 101 -9.00 -13.81 -11.93
N ALA A 102 -10.15 -13.15 -12.09
CA ALA A 102 -10.68 -12.22 -11.09
C ALA A 102 -11.02 -12.92 -9.76
N VAL A 103 -11.59 -14.13 -9.82
CA VAL A 103 -11.85 -14.93 -8.61
C VAL A 103 -10.54 -15.39 -7.97
N MET A 104 -9.57 -15.85 -8.77
CA MET A 104 -8.25 -16.24 -8.27
C MET A 104 -7.51 -15.08 -7.61
N SER A 105 -7.55 -13.88 -8.17
CA SER A 105 -6.90 -12.69 -7.59
C SER A 105 -7.57 -12.19 -6.32
N LEU A 106 -8.89 -12.36 -6.21
CA LEU A 106 -9.66 -12.09 -4.99
C LEU A 106 -9.25 -13.04 -3.86
N ILE A 107 -9.13 -14.34 -4.15
CA ILE A 107 -8.74 -15.37 -3.18
C ILE A 107 -7.27 -15.20 -2.75
N LEU A 108 -6.38 -14.85 -3.69
CA LEU A 108 -4.97 -14.56 -3.38
C LEU A 108 -4.77 -13.25 -2.60
N GLY A 109 -5.81 -12.42 -2.44
CA GLY A 109 -5.79 -11.30 -1.49
C GLY A 109 -5.27 -9.97 -2.03
N MET A 110 -5.27 -9.74 -3.35
CA MET A 110 -4.95 -8.42 -3.92
C MET A 110 -6.15 -7.44 -3.94
N GLY A 111 -7.23 -7.76 -3.24
CA GLY A 111 -8.48 -6.98 -3.19
C GLY A 111 -8.59 -5.96 -2.06
N LEU A 112 -7.47 -5.40 -1.60
CA LEU A 112 -7.40 -4.29 -0.64
C LEU A 112 -6.59 -3.13 -1.22
#